data_AF-A0A814WFI7-F1
#
_entry.id   AF-A0A814WFI7-F1
#
_cell.length_a   1.000
_cell.length_b   1.000
_cell.length_c   1.000
_cell.angle_alpha   90.00
_cell.angle_beta   90.00
_cell.angle_gamma   90.00
#
_symmetry.space_group_name_H-M   'P 1'
#
loop_
_entity.id
_entity.type
_entity.pdbx_description
1 polymer ?
#
loop_
_entity_poly.entity_id
_entity_poly.type
_entity_poly.pdbx_seq_one_letter_code
_entity_poly.pdbx_strand_id
1 'polypeptide(L)'
;MYDKCGADFSEQEYQGAQVAKKIDRKTIDLLCIIYVCLCICSMIILIIFLDQRRTASHEKISVMVRKSLKLLISTIKHMREINQLLLIPLTIWSGLEQTFLFTQFTKAFISCTFNPKYVGLILIAYGLCDSISSFVFGQLVKHVGRWSCFAIATLISYSLIITMLVWHPSSDQIVILFIIAGLWGVADAVWQTQTNAFYGVLFVDNSEA
;
A
#
# COMPACT_ATOMS: atom_id res chain seq x y z
N MET A 1 -27.02 -5.64 -13.01
CA MET A 1 -26.15 -4.52 -13.44
C MET A 1 -26.52 -3.38 -12.52
N TYR A 2 -25.55 -2.77 -11.83
CA TYR A 2 -25.86 -1.69 -10.87
C TYR A 2 -26.12 -0.40 -11.65
N ASP A 3 -27.18 0.35 -11.28
CA ASP A 3 -27.57 1.58 -12.00
C ASP A 3 -26.70 2.80 -11.63
N LYS A 4 -25.83 2.69 -10.61
CA LYS A 4 -24.91 3.73 -10.16
C LYS A 4 -23.52 3.16 -9.87
N CYS A 5 -22.54 3.47 -10.72
CA CYS A 5 -21.14 3.06 -10.59
C CYS A 5 -20.20 4.27 -10.69
N GLY A 6 -18.95 4.12 -10.28
CA GLY A 6 -17.96 5.20 -10.26
C GLY A 6 -18.20 6.17 -9.12
N ALA A 7 -18.22 7.48 -9.41
CA ALA A 7 -18.37 8.53 -8.40
C ALA A 7 -19.73 8.50 -7.67
N ASP A 8 -20.80 8.01 -8.32
CA ASP A 8 -22.15 7.93 -7.76
C ASP A 8 -22.42 6.62 -6.98
N PHE A 9 -21.38 5.84 -6.67
CA PHE A 9 -21.49 4.52 -6.06
C PHE A 9 -22.07 4.55 -4.63
N SER A 10 -23.02 3.65 -4.36
CA SER A 10 -23.61 3.44 -3.03
C SER A 10 -23.08 2.16 -2.38
N GLU A 11 -22.32 2.29 -1.30
CA GLU A 11 -21.72 1.14 -0.62
C GLU A 11 -22.74 0.24 0.09
N GLN A 12 -23.85 0.79 0.56
CA GLN A 12 -24.91 0.03 1.26
C GLN A 12 -25.59 -0.99 0.35
N GLU A 13 -25.84 -0.61 -0.91
CA GLU A 13 -26.52 -1.47 -1.89
C GLU A 13 -25.62 -2.62 -2.35
N TYR A 14 -24.32 -2.34 -2.52
CA TYR A 14 -23.32 -3.35 -2.87
C TYR A 14 -23.14 -4.42 -1.78
N GLN A 15 -23.07 -4.01 -0.51
CA GLN A 15 -22.91 -4.96 0.61
C GLN A 15 -24.12 -5.89 0.73
N GLY A 16 -25.34 -5.37 0.57
CA GLY A 16 -26.56 -6.20 0.56
C GLY A 16 -26.54 -7.26 -0.55
N ALA A 17 -26.10 -6.88 -1.76
CA ALA A 17 -25.99 -7.81 -2.89
C ALA A 17 -24.88 -8.86 -2.72
N GLN A 18 -23.75 -8.52 -2.09
CA GLN A 18 -22.67 -9.48 -1.80
C GLN A 18 -23.05 -10.47 -0.70
N VAL A 19 -23.75 -10.02 0.35
CA VAL A 19 -24.24 -10.91 1.41
C VAL A 19 -25.24 -11.95 0.87
N ALA A 20 -26.04 -11.57 -0.13
CA ALA A 20 -26.94 -12.51 -0.82
C ALA A 20 -26.19 -13.57 -1.65
N LYS A 21 -24.96 -13.28 -2.09
CA LYS A 21 -24.13 -14.22 -2.86
C LYS A 21 -23.34 -15.12 -1.91
N LYS A 22 -23.91 -16.28 -1.59
CA LYS A 22 -23.27 -17.30 -0.74
C LYS A 22 -21.91 -17.73 -1.31
N ILE A 23 -20.83 -17.32 -0.64
CA ILE A 23 -19.46 -17.74 -0.96
C ILE A 23 -19.27 -19.20 -0.50
N ASP A 24 -18.62 -20.01 -1.34
CA ASP A 24 -18.35 -21.41 -1.02
C ASP A 24 -17.31 -21.54 0.09
N ARG A 25 -17.69 -22.18 1.20
CA ARG A 25 -16.82 -22.35 2.37
C ARG A 25 -15.55 -23.14 2.06
N LYS A 26 -15.62 -24.12 1.16
CA LYS A 26 -14.43 -24.92 0.78
C LYS A 26 -13.37 -24.05 0.10
N THR A 27 -13.78 -23.08 -0.70
CA THR A 27 -12.86 -22.13 -1.35
C THR A 27 -12.19 -21.23 -0.32
N ILE A 28 -12.93 -20.74 0.68
CA ILE A 28 -12.38 -19.93 1.77
C ILE A 28 -11.36 -20.75 2.57
N ASP A 29 -11.73 -21.96 2.99
CA ASP A 29 -10.86 -22.83 3.79
C ASP A 29 -9.57 -23.18 3.03
N LEU A 30 -9.67 -23.48 1.74
CA LEU A 30 -8.51 -23.76 0.88
C LEU A 30 -7.57 -22.55 0.80
N LEU A 31 -8.10 -21.34 0.58
CA LEU A 31 -7.30 -20.12 0.53
C LEU A 31 -6.61 -19.86 1.88
N CYS A 32 -7.34 -19.99 2.99
CA CYS A 32 -6.78 -19.84 4.33
C CYS A 32 -5.59 -20.79 4.57
N ILE A 33 -5.73 -22.07 4.19
CA ILE A 33 -4.65 -23.05 4.33
C ILE A 33 -3.44 -22.65 3.48
N ILE A 34 -3.64 -22.29 2.21
CA ILE A 34 -2.55 -21.86 1.32
C ILE A 34 -1.80 -20.65 1.90
N TYR A 35 -2.52 -19.63 2.36
CA TYR A 35 -1.89 -18.44 2.96
C TYR A 35 -1.11 -18.78 4.24
N VAL A 36 -1.65 -19.63 5.11
CA VAL A 36 -0.96 -20.07 6.33
C VAL A 36 0.32 -20.83 5.99
N CYS A 37 0.27 -21.75 5.02
CA CYS A 37 1.45 -22.48 4.55
C CYS A 37 2.53 -21.53 4.01
N LEU A 38 2.15 -20.55 3.18
CA LEU A 38 3.08 -19.54 2.65
C LEU A 38 3.72 -18.70 3.77
N CYS A 39 2.94 -18.30 4.79
CA CYS A 39 3.46 -17.59 5.95
C CYS A 39 4.50 -18.44 6.72
N ILE A 40 4.22 -19.73 6.95
CA ILE A 40 5.15 -20.65 7.61
C ILE A 40 6.44 -20.81 6.79
N CYS A 41 6.32 -21.01 5.48
CA CYS A 41 7.48 -21.08 4.59
C CYS A 41 8.31 -19.80 4.63
N SER A 42 7.66 -18.63 4.57
CA SER A 42 8.32 -17.32 4.68
C SER A 42 9.09 -17.18 6.00
N MET A 43 8.49 -17.57 7.13
CA MET A 43 9.17 -17.54 8.43
C MET A 43 10.40 -18.46 8.46
N ILE A 44 10.30 -19.67 7.90
CA ILE A 44 11.43 -20.61 7.84
C ILE A 44 12.57 -20.01 7.00
N ILE A 45 12.26 -19.41 5.85
CA ILE A 45 13.24 -18.73 5.00
C ILE A 45 13.92 -17.60 5.77
N LEU A 46 13.16 -16.75 6.46
CA LEU A 46 13.73 -15.68 7.27
C LEU A 46 14.64 -16.21 8.38
N ILE A 47 14.28 -17.29 9.07
CA ILE A 47 15.13 -17.88 10.13
C ILE A 47 16.45 -18.42 9.57
N ILE A 48 16.44 -19.00 8.36
CA ILE A 48 17.63 -19.59 7.75
C ILE A 48 18.55 -18.51 7.15
N PHE A 49 17.97 -17.51 6.48
CA PHE A 49 18.73 -16.55 5.67
C PHE A 49 19.00 -15.20 6.36
N LEU A 50 18.19 -14.79 7.35
CA LEU A 50 18.40 -13.52 8.03
C LEU A 50 19.51 -13.70 9.08
N ASP A 51 20.66 -13.09 8.82
CA ASP A 51 21.77 -13.06 9.76
C ASP A 51 21.33 -12.41 11.08
N GLN A 52 21.41 -13.16 12.16
CA GLN A 52 20.92 -12.72 13.46
C GLN A 52 21.97 -11.81 14.09
N ARG A 53 21.87 -10.49 13.84
CA ARG A 53 22.59 -9.46 14.62
C ARG A 53 22.04 -9.42 16.06
N ARG A 54 22.26 -10.49 16.83
CA ARG A 54 21.90 -10.57 18.25
C ARG A 54 22.98 -9.90 19.07
N THR A 55 22.68 -8.73 19.61
CA THR A 55 23.34 -8.24 20.82
C THR A 55 22.84 -9.14 21.95
N ALA A 56 23.56 -10.23 22.23
CA ALA A 56 23.23 -11.18 23.30
C ALA A 56 23.46 -10.52 24.67
N SER A 57 22.55 -9.64 25.08
CA SER A 57 22.54 -9.07 26.42
C SER A 57 21.61 -9.93 27.29
N HIS A 58 22.18 -10.78 28.14
CA HIS A 58 21.46 -11.48 29.21
C HIS A 58 21.06 -10.47 30.31
N GLU A 59 20.15 -9.54 29.98
CA GLU A 59 19.66 -8.53 30.90
C GLU A 59 18.50 -9.07 31.76
N LYS A 60 18.53 -8.77 33.07
CA LYS A 60 17.44 -9.11 34.00
C LYS A 60 16.11 -8.47 33.53
N ILE A 61 14.97 -9.10 33.84
CA ILE A 61 13.62 -8.63 33.44
C ILE A 61 13.39 -7.15 33.79
N SER A 62 13.82 -6.70 34.98
CA SER A 62 13.67 -5.29 35.41
C SER A 62 14.58 -4.30 34.69
N VAL A 63 15.66 -4.78 34.05
CA VAL A 63 16.54 -4.00 33.18
C VAL A 63 15.94 -3.94 31.77
N MET A 64 15.41 -5.06 31.28
CA MET A 64 14.68 -5.14 30.01
C MET A 64 13.47 -4.19 29.99
N VAL A 65 12.61 -4.22 31.02
CA VAL A 65 11.44 -3.32 31.11
C VAL A 65 11.86 -1.84 31.13
N ARG A 66 12.91 -1.50 31.89
CA ARG A 66 13.44 -0.13 31.91
C ARG A 66 14.02 0.30 30.57
N LYS A 67 14.67 -0.62 29.85
CA LYS A 67 15.19 -0.37 28.50
C LYS A 67 14.04 -0.17 27.51
N SER A 68 13.00 -1.00 27.54
CA SER A 68 11.81 -0.85 26.70
C SER A 68 11.04 0.45 26.97
N LEU A 69 10.89 0.86 28.24
CA LEU A 69 10.27 2.14 28.58
C LEU A 69 11.13 3.32 28.14
N LYS A 70 12.46 3.24 28.28
CA LYS A 70 13.38 4.25 27.77
C LYS A 70 13.33 4.35 26.24
N LEU A 71 13.23 3.22 25.54
CA LEU A 71 13.03 3.19 24.10
C LEU A 71 11.70 3.85 23.73
N LEU A 72 10.58 3.46 24.36
CA LEU A 72 9.28 4.11 24.13
C LEU A 72 9.29 5.62 24.37
N ILE A 73 9.91 6.08 25.46
CA ILE A 73 10.04 7.52 25.74
C ILE A 73 10.92 8.19 24.68
N SER A 74 11.97 7.51 24.20
CA SER A 74 12.83 8.01 23.11
C SER A 74 12.05 8.09 21.80
N THR A 75 11.25 7.07 21.46
CA THR A 75 10.37 7.08 20.29
C THR A 75 9.32 8.20 20.37
N ILE A 76 8.70 8.42 21.54
CA ILE A 76 7.73 9.52 21.72
C ILE A 76 8.42 10.89 21.59
N LYS A 77 9.62 11.03 22.15
CA LYS A 77 10.42 12.24 22.01
C LYS A 77 10.83 12.45 20.54
N HIS A 78 11.15 11.37 19.84
CA HIS A 78 11.52 11.37 18.42
C HIS A 78 10.35 11.75 17.52
N MET A 79 9.14 11.26 17.82
CA MET A 79 7.90 11.68 17.12
C MET A 79 7.64 13.18 17.22
N ARG A 80 8.25 13.90 18.17
CA ARG A 80 8.12 15.35 18.34
C ARG A 80 9.17 16.13 17.52
N GLU A 81 10.10 15.46 16.85
CA GLU A 81 10.99 16.07 15.86
C GLU A 81 10.18 16.61 14.68
N ILE A 82 10.46 17.84 14.27
CA ILE A 82 9.77 18.53 13.15
C ILE A 82 9.84 17.69 11.87
N ASN A 83 10.98 17.05 11.67
CA ASN A 83 11.27 16.16 10.56
C ASN A 83 10.32 14.95 10.49
N GLN A 84 10.02 14.35 11.64
CA GLN A 84 9.08 13.23 11.72
C GLN A 84 7.63 13.71 11.59
N LEU A 85 7.31 14.87 12.16
CA LEU A 85 6.00 15.50 12.03
C LEU A 85 5.63 15.79 10.56
N LEU A 86 6.60 16.20 9.73
CA LEU A 86 6.40 16.48 8.30
C LEU A 86 6.20 15.19 7.47
N LEU A 87 6.70 14.05 7.94
CA LEU A 87 6.52 12.74 7.29
C LEU A 87 5.15 12.10 7.59
N ILE A 88 4.49 12.49 8.69
CA ILE A 88 3.17 11.95 9.07
C ILE A 88 2.10 12.24 7.99
N PRO A 89 1.92 13.48 7.50
CA PRO A 89 0.94 13.75 6.43
C PRO A 89 1.22 12.95 5.14
N LEU A 90 2.49 12.77 4.79
CA LEU A 90 2.91 12.00 3.61
C LEU A 90 2.53 10.52 3.74
N THR A 91 2.77 9.93 4.91
CA THR A 91 2.40 8.53 5.18
C THR A 91 0.89 8.33 5.27
N ILE A 92 0.15 9.29 5.84
CA ILE A 92 -1.31 9.29 5.83
C ILE A 92 -1.84 9.33 4.39
N TRP A 93 -1.29 10.21 3.54
CA TRP A 93 -1.66 10.27 2.13
C TRP A 93 -1.49 8.92 1.42
N SER A 94 -0.32 8.29 1.55
CA SER A 94 -0.06 6.97 0.94
C SER A 94 -1.02 5.89 1.47
N GLY A 95 -1.31 5.87 2.76
CA GLY A 95 -2.28 4.93 3.33
C GLY A 95 -3.72 5.14 2.82
N LEU A 96 -4.13 6.40 2.64
CA LEU A 96 -5.43 6.75 2.06
C LEU A 96 -5.52 6.33 0.59
N GLU A 97 -4.48 6.59 -0.20
CA GLU A 97 -4.34 6.12 -1.59
C GLU A 97 -4.52 4.61 -1.69
N GLN A 98 -3.77 3.84 -0.89
CA GLN A 98 -3.85 2.38 -0.91
C GLN A 98 -5.23 1.89 -0.51
N THR A 99 -5.80 2.45 0.56
CA THR A 99 -7.16 2.10 1.01
C THR A 99 -8.17 2.40 -0.08
N PHE A 100 -8.09 3.57 -0.70
CA PHE A 100 -8.98 3.95 -1.80
C PHE A 100 -8.86 2.97 -2.97
N LEU A 101 -7.64 2.62 -3.40
CA LEU A 101 -7.41 1.70 -4.51
C LEU A 101 -7.95 0.30 -4.21
N PHE A 102 -7.61 -0.28 -3.05
CA PHE A 102 -7.96 -1.66 -2.73
C PHE A 102 -9.43 -1.83 -2.33
N THR A 103 -10.09 -0.78 -1.81
CA THR A 103 -11.46 -0.88 -1.31
C THR A 103 -12.48 -0.19 -2.20
N GLN A 104 -12.31 1.11 -2.46
CA GLN A 104 -13.31 1.91 -3.16
C GLN A 104 -13.20 1.71 -4.66
N PHE A 105 -12.00 1.79 -5.23
CA PHE A 105 -11.80 1.58 -6.66
C PHE A 105 -12.19 0.17 -7.11
N THR A 106 -11.79 -0.88 -6.37
CA THR A 106 -12.17 -2.27 -6.70
C THR A 106 -13.67 -2.53 -6.62
N LYS A 107 -14.40 -1.89 -5.69
CA LYS A 107 -15.86 -2.03 -5.57
C LYS A 107 -16.60 -1.15 -6.58
N ALA A 108 -16.36 0.16 -6.52
CA ALA A 108 -17.13 1.19 -7.21
C ALA A 108 -16.85 1.27 -8.72
N PHE A 109 -15.62 1.00 -9.15
CA PHE A 109 -15.23 1.11 -10.56
C PHE A 109 -15.07 -0.24 -11.24
N ILE A 110 -14.48 -1.23 -10.56
CA ILE A 110 -14.26 -2.55 -11.17
C ILE A 110 -15.48 -3.46 -10.98
N SER A 111 -15.85 -3.78 -9.74
CA SER A 111 -16.88 -4.79 -9.45
C SER A 111 -18.31 -4.34 -9.78
N CYS A 112 -18.54 -3.03 -9.83
CA CYS A 112 -19.82 -2.44 -10.21
C CYS A 112 -20.07 -2.51 -11.73
N THR A 113 -19.05 -2.17 -12.52
CA THR A 113 -19.13 -2.10 -14.00
C THR A 113 -18.81 -3.43 -14.67
N PHE A 114 -17.93 -4.22 -14.08
CA PHE A 114 -17.43 -5.50 -14.61
C PHE A 114 -17.61 -6.65 -13.62
N ASN A 115 -17.30 -7.86 -14.07
CA ASN A 115 -17.32 -9.03 -13.20
C ASN A 115 -16.22 -8.91 -12.12
N PRO A 116 -16.52 -9.14 -10.83
CA PRO A 116 -15.52 -9.12 -9.75
C PRO A 116 -14.29 -10.00 -9.99
N LYS A 117 -14.39 -11.00 -10.88
CA LYS A 117 -13.25 -11.83 -11.31
C LYS A 117 -12.08 -11.02 -11.91
N TYR A 118 -12.34 -9.85 -12.48
CA TYR A 118 -11.30 -9.01 -13.10
C TYR A 118 -10.53 -8.15 -12.09
N VAL A 119 -11.01 -8.04 -10.84
CA VAL A 119 -10.32 -7.26 -9.80
C VAL A 119 -8.88 -7.74 -9.62
N GLY A 120 -8.68 -9.06 -9.51
CA GLY A 120 -7.35 -9.64 -9.37
C GLY A 120 -6.43 -9.32 -10.57
N LEU A 121 -6.95 -9.38 -11.80
CA LEU A 121 -6.17 -9.10 -13.01
C LEU A 121 -5.73 -7.63 -13.09
N ILE A 122 -6.60 -6.69 -12.72
CA ILE A 122 -6.29 -5.27 -12.70
C ILE A 122 -5.27 -4.96 -11.58
N LEU A 123 -5.41 -5.59 -10.41
CA LEU A 123 -4.44 -5.44 -9.31
C LEU A 123 -3.06 -6.05 -9.64
N ILE A 124 -3.01 -7.11 -10.45
CA ILE A 124 -1.73 -7.64 -10.96
C ILE A 124 -1.04 -6.62 -11.87
N ALA A 125 -1.79 -5.93 -12.74
CA ALA A 125 -1.23 -4.88 -13.58
C ALA A 125 -0.71 -3.70 -12.77
N TYR A 126 -1.47 -3.27 -11.74
CA TYR A 126 -0.99 -2.30 -10.75
C TYR A 126 0.33 -2.77 -10.12
N GLY A 127 0.40 -4.00 -9.59
CA GLY A 127 1.60 -4.51 -8.94
C GLY A 127 2.81 -4.66 -9.88
N LEU A 128 2.58 -5.00 -11.14
CA LEU A 128 3.63 -5.06 -12.16
C LEU A 128 4.19 -3.67 -12.47
N CYS A 129 3.30 -2.69 -12.70
CA CYS A 129 3.68 -1.31 -12.92
C CYS A 129 4.40 -0.71 -11.72
N ASP A 130 3.92 -0.99 -10.51
CA ASP A 130 4.55 -0.58 -9.25
C ASP A 130 5.96 -1.15 -9.09
N SER A 131 6.13 -2.47 -9.35
CA SER A 131 7.43 -3.13 -9.25
C SER A 131 8.44 -2.56 -10.25
N ILE A 132 8.03 -2.38 -11.50
CA ILE A 132 8.90 -1.80 -12.55
C ILE A 132 9.25 -0.36 -12.20
N SER A 133 8.25 0.43 -11.79
CA SER A 133 8.45 1.84 -11.44
C SER A 133 9.35 1.99 -10.22
N SER A 134 9.19 1.15 -9.20
CA SER A 134 10.04 1.14 -8.00
C SER A 134 11.50 0.93 -8.35
N PHE A 135 11.81 0.04 -9.29
CA PHE A 135 13.17 -0.15 -9.79
C PHE A 135 13.68 1.08 -10.56
N VAL A 136 12.88 1.62 -11.47
CA VAL A 136 13.24 2.78 -12.30
C VAL A 136 13.48 4.02 -11.44
N PHE A 137 12.53 4.38 -10.57
CA PHE A 137 12.62 5.56 -9.71
C PHE A 137 13.72 5.45 -8.66
N GLY A 138 14.02 4.23 -8.19
CA GLY A 138 15.18 3.96 -7.33
C GLY A 138 16.51 4.34 -7.98
N GLN A 139 16.63 4.26 -9.30
CA GLN A 139 17.80 4.72 -10.06
C GLN A 139 17.67 6.19 -10.48
N LEU A 140 16.49 6.59 -10.95
CA LEU A 140 16.21 7.92 -11.51
C LEU A 140 16.41 9.05 -10.49
N VAL A 141 16.16 8.78 -9.21
CA VAL A 141 16.39 9.74 -8.12
C VAL A 141 17.82 10.25 -8.07
N LYS A 142 18.80 9.45 -8.52
CA LYS A 142 20.23 9.84 -8.55
C LYS A 142 20.51 10.94 -9.58
N HIS A 143 19.66 11.08 -10.58
CA HIS A 143 19.87 12.00 -11.71
C HIS A 143 18.94 13.22 -11.67
N VAL A 144 17.66 13.05 -11.28
CA VAL A 144 16.63 14.09 -11.41
C VAL A 144 16.33 14.81 -10.08
N GLY A 145 16.80 14.25 -8.96
CA GLY A 145 16.53 14.77 -7.62
C GLY A 145 15.15 14.34 -7.08
N ARG A 146 15.06 14.25 -5.74
CA ARG A 146 13.88 13.70 -5.04
C ARG A 146 12.61 14.52 -5.24
N TRP A 147 12.72 15.84 -5.18
CA TRP A 147 11.57 16.76 -5.28
C TRP A 147 10.83 16.63 -6.62
N SER A 148 11.54 16.47 -7.72
CA SER A 148 10.93 16.30 -9.04
C SER A 148 10.16 14.98 -9.15
N CYS A 149 10.65 13.90 -8.52
CA CYS A 149 9.91 12.63 -8.47
C CYS A 149 8.57 12.80 -7.73
N PHE A 150 8.57 13.46 -6.57
CA PHE A 150 7.34 13.75 -5.84
C PHE A 150 6.37 14.64 -6.62
N ALA A 151 6.88 15.64 -7.34
CA ALA A 151 6.04 16.50 -8.18
C ALA A 151 5.35 15.69 -9.29
N ILE A 152 6.08 14.79 -9.96
CA ILE A 152 5.51 13.92 -11.00
C ILE A 152 4.45 12.98 -10.41
N ALA A 153 4.74 12.33 -9.28
CA ALA A 153 3.78 11.45 -8.61
C ALA A 153 2.51 12.20 -8.20
N THR A 154 2.68 13.40 -7.64
CA THR A 154 1.57 14.28 -7.26
C THR A 154 0.70 14.61 -8.48
N LEU A 155 1.31 15.03 -9.60
CA LEU A 155 0.59 15.33 -10.83
C LEU A 155 -0.18 14.12 -11.36
N ILE A 156 0.43 12.94 -11.35
CA ILE A 156 -0.22 11.69 -11.75
C ILE A 156 -1.40 11.40 -10.83
N SER A 157 -1.21 11.37 -9.51
CA SER A 157 -2.28 11.09 -8.54
C SER A 157 -3.45 12.07 -8.68
N TYR A 158 -3.20 13.39 -8.75
CA TYR A 158 -4.27 14.37 -8.92
C TYR A 158 -4.99 14.21 -10.27
N SER A 159 -4.26 13.95 -11.35
CA SER A 159 -4.88 13.72 -12.68
C SER A 159 -5.78 12.49 -12.68
N LEU A 160 -5.39 11.42 -11.97
CA LEU A 160 -6.18 10.20 -11.82
C LEU A 160 -7.43 10.46 -10.98
N ILE A 161 -7.30 11.18 -9.86
CA ILE A 161 -8.45 11.54 -9.02
C ILE A 161 -9.47 12.36 -9.81
N ILE A 162 -9.02 13.38 -10.56
CA ILE A 162 -9.90 14.19 -11.40
C ILE A 162 -10.56 13.33 -12.47
N THR A 163 -9.78 12.46 -13.13
CA THR A 163 -10.31 11.55 -14.15
C THR A 163 -11.38 10.64 -13.57
N MET A 164 -11.15 10.03 -12.41
CA MET A 164 -12.14 9.18 -11.72
C MET A 164 -13.39 9.94 -11.25
N LEU A 165 -13.27 11.24 -10.98
CA LEU A 165 -14.40 12.07 -10.56
C LEU A 165 -15.30 12.45 -11.74
N VAL A 166 -14.72 12.67 -12.92
CA VAL A 166 -15.43 13.15 -14.11
C VAL A 166 -15.87 12.00 -15.02
N TRP A 167 -15.11 10.91 -15.06
CA TRP A 167 -15.35 9.78 -15.94
C TRP A 167 -16.28 8.75 -15.29
N HIS A 168 -17.40 8.45 -15.96
CA HIS A 168 -18.28 7.35 -15.59
C HIS A 168 -17.82 6.03 -16.24
N PRO A 169 -17.63 4.96 -15.45
CA PRO A 169 -17.13 3.70 -15.97
C PRO A 169 -18.19 2.97 -16.80
N SER A 170 -17.89 2.74 -18.09
CA SER A 170 -18.72 1.99 -19.04
C SER A 170 -18.22 0.54 -19.23
N SER A 171 -19.14 -0.39 -19.47
CA SER A 171 -18.87 -1.84 -19.56
C SER A 171 -18.04 -2.27 -20.77
N ASP A 172 -17.78 -1.40 -21.76
CA ASP A 172 -16.94 -1.71 -22.92
C ASP A 172 -15.48 -1.25 -22.77
N GLN A 173 -15.13 -0.56 -21.68
CA GLN A 173 -13.86 0.17 -21.55
C GLN A 173 -12.94 -0.38 -20.45
N ILE A 174 -12.81 -1.71 -20.34
CA ILE A 174 -11.97 -2.34 -19.30
C ILE A 174 -10.50 -1.89 -19.37
N VAL A 175 -10.01 -1.59 -20.58
CA VAL A 175 -8.64 -1.11 -20.82
C VAL A 175 -8.34 0.18 -20.05
N ILE A 176 -9.33 1.07 -19.89
CA ILE A 176 -9.15 2.32 -19.14
C ILE A 176 -8.88 2.01 -17.66
N LEU A 177 -9.54 1.00 -17.09
CA LEU A 177 -9.28 0.58 -15.70
C LEU A 177 -7.87 -0.01 -15.52
N PHE A 178 -7.34 -0.72 -16.52
CA PHE A 178 -5.95 -1.20 -16.51
C PHE A 178 -4.96 -0.04 -16.57
N ILE A 179 -5.21 0.96 -17.41
CA ILE A 179 -4.36 2.16 -17.51
C ILE A 179 -4.37 2.93 -16.19
N ILE A 180 -5.56 3.15 -15.63
CA ILE A 180 -5.74 3.82 -14.34
C ILE A 180 -5.00 3.08 -13.23
N ALA A 181 -5.17 1.77 -13.12
CA ALA A 181 -4.50 0.95 -12.12
C ALA A 181 -2.97 0.94 -12.30
N GLY A 182 -2.49 0.86 -13.55
CA GLY A 182 -1.07 0.94 -13.86
C GLY A 182 -0.47 2.29 -13.45
N LEU A 183 -1.11 3.41 -13.79
CA LEU A 183 -0.67 4.75 -13.41
C LEU A 183 -0.72 4.98 -11.89
N TRP A 184 -1.72 4.45 -11.19
CA TRP A 184 -1.74 4.41 -9.73
C TRP A 184 -0.53 3.64 -9.18
N GLY A 185 -0.16 2.52 -9.80
CA GLY A 185 1.05 1.77 -9.43
C GLY A 185 2.34 2.56 -9.64
N VAL A 186 2.42 3.34 -10.73
CA VAL A 186 3.55 4.24 -10.96
C VAL A 186 3.64 5.31 -9.86
N ALA A 187 2.51 5.89 -9.46
CA ALA A 187 2.47 6.92 -8.42
C ALA A 187 2.81 6.35 -7.03
N ASP A 188 2.19 5.23 -6.65
CA ASP A 188 2.43 4.55 -5.36
C ASP A 188 3.90 4.14 -5.21
N ALA A 189 4.52 3.61 -6.28
CA ALA A 189 5.94 3.29 -6.30
C ALA A 189 6.81 4.49 -5.93
N VAL A 190 6.50 5.68 -6.43
CA VAL A 190 7.24 6.90 -6.09
C VAL A 190 6.97 7.31 -4.65
N TRP A 191 5.72 7.35 -4.21
CA TRP A 191 5.36 7.70 -2.84
C TRP A 191 6.06 6.77 -1.83
N GLN A 192 6.02 5.46 -2.05
CA GLN A 192 6.65 4.46 -1.18
C GLN A 192 8.18 4.53 -1.21
N THR A 193 8.80 4.43 -2.39
CA THR A 193 10.27 4.37 -2.49
C THR A 193 10.92 5.65 -1.96
N GLN A 194 10.35 6.81 -2.30
CA GLN A 194 10.93 8.09 -1.90
C GLN A 194 10.67 8.40 -0.42
N THR A 195 9.50 8.05 0.12
CA THR A 195 9.23 8.20 1.57
C THR A 195 10.15 7.32 2.39
N ASN A 196 10.33 6.05 2.00
CA ASN A 196 11.26 5.14 2.67
C ASN A 196 12.72 5.62 2.54
N ALA A 197 13.11 6.20 1.40
CA ALA A 197 14.43 6.81 1.22
C ALA A 197 14.61 8.11 2.03
N PHE A 198 13.53 8.84 2.33
CA PHE A 198 13.57 9.98 3.25
C PHE A 198 13.79 9.52 4.69
N TYR A 199 13.05 8.51 5.15
CA TYR A 199 13.29 7.88 6.45
C TYR A 199 14.75 7.43 6.60
N GLY A 200 15.32 6.79 5.58
CA GLY A 200 16.71 6.32 5.61
C GLY A 200 17.78 7.42 5.65
N VAL A 201 17.53 8.60 5.06
CA VAL A 201 18.51 9.72 5.08
C VAL A 201 18.35 10.60 6.31
N LEU A 202 17.12 10.79 6.78
CA LEU A 202 16.83 11.71 7.87
C LEU A 202 17.20 11.13 9.24
N PHE A 203 17.23 9.80 9.35
CA PHE A 203 17.46 9.08 10.60
C PHE A 203 18.68 8.15 10.56
N VAL A 204 19.74 8.52 9.82
CA VAL A 204 20.98 7.73 9.73
C VAL A 204 21.60 7.46 11.12
N ASP A 205 21.59 8.46 12.01
CA ASP A 205 22.20 8.36 13.35
C ASP A 205 21.23 7.86 14.45
N ASN A 206 19.93 7.73 14.13
CA ASN A 206 18.86 7.36 15.08
C ASN A 206 17.93 6.28 14.50
N SER A 207 18.45 5.36 13.68
CA SER A 207 17.64 4.33 13.01
C SER A 207 16.96 3.33 13.94
N GLU A 208 17.25 3.35 15.25
CA GLU A 208 16.67 2.49 16.29
C GLU A 208 15.92 3.25 17.41
N ALA A 209 15.59 4.54 17.19
CA ALA A 209 14.90 5.38 18.18
C ALA A 209 13.38 5.12 18.29
#